data_AF-A0A9E2H9F6-F1
#
_entry.id   AF-A0A9E2H9F6-F1
#
_cell.length_a   1.000
_cell.length_b   1.000
_cell.length_c   1.000
_cell.angle_alpha   90.00
_cell.angle_beta   90.00
_cell.angle_gamma   90.00
#
_symmetry.space_group_name_H-M   'P 1'
#
loop_
_entity.id
_entity.type
_entity.pdbx_description
1 polymer ?
#
loop_
_entity_poly.entity_id
_entity_poly.type
_entity_poly.pdbx_seq_one_letter_code
_entity_poly.pdbx_strand_id
1 'polypeptide(L)'
;MTKSRSLKVGVERCINCGHKWIDYSQAREFCFMCGRKNVSETLSLTDIKNAINSLRNEDKQYLDKHTKRASVLKQRYRETADLYLTRAKDIYSKIKPYYTNGDTSDRIIDQLILSFRLFSEVGLQKSAATCAYMIAAGYAQRGIEKEIQFIEDLADLIASRQWFIRLDAKDWETAINLHVGEKAMATISTDPALLQTMMQIALWHFYRARNYYFEKHSTSLVERIQFDIDQTTKLLSSYTRGLSEIEAAKITAASNETRGSEIRKGLEALGNSVGYGLESLGKHIERFGGSLNRALQGASGLLSASIGHSALTLSSAVGRPNKFLRESAVDIGRMISASAQSIPPDLAKPINDLGIKVAKSTAQKGAIRKVISTDVFQNITNAVLPDTQEAIGSLNYLDQPSEKVPNSLMDTLVTEGMDSVLQQVEKRKTYSPNY
;
A
#
# COMPACT_ATOMS: atom_id res chain seq x y z
N MET A 1 26.39 9.47 14.38
CA MET A 1 25.06 10.05 14.12
C MET A 1 24.70 9.86 12.65
N THR A 2 24.09 8.73 12.30
CA THR A 2 23.62 8.45 10.93
C THR A 2 22.27 9.12 10.73
N LYS A 3 22.26 10.26 10.03
CA LYS A 3 21.01 10.91 9.60
C LYS A 3 20.26 9.95 8.67
N SER A 4 19.16 9.39 9.18
CA SER A 4 18.12 8.69 8.41
C SER A 4 17.67 9.60 7.26
N ARG A 5 18.03 9.25 6.02
CA ARG A 5 17.53 9.94 4.82
C ARG A 5 16.49 9.01 4.21
N SER A 6 15.25 9.45 4.03
CA SER A 6 14.26 8.72 3.25
C SER A 6 14.77 8.45 1.83
N LEU A 7 14.35 7.34 1.19
CA LEU A 7 14.72 7.03 -0.21
C LEU A 7 14.14 8.11 -1.14
N LYS A 8 14.92 9.14 -1.44
CA LYS A 8 14.53 10.26 -2.30
C LYS A 8 14.67 9.86 -3.76
N VAL A 9 13.66 10.15 -4.58
CA VAL A 9 13.83 10.17 -6.04
C VAL A 9 14.29 11.57 -6.42
N GLY A 10 15.45 11.67 -7.06
CA GLY A 10 16.06 12.94 -7.40
C GLY A 10 16.89 12.85 -8.67
N VAL A 11 17.27 14.02 -9.18
CA VAL A 11 18.30 14.10 -10.23
C VAL A 11 19.67 14.06 -9.55
N GLU A 12 20.49 13.14 -10.03
CA GLU A 12 21.91 13.10 -9.74
C GLU A 12 22.70 13.55 -10.97
N ARG A 13 23.86 14.14 -10.72
CA ARG A 13 24.75 14.64 -11.78
C ARG A 13 26.17 14.19 -11.52
N CYS A 14 26.83 13.69 -12.56
CA CYS A 14 28.27 13.49 -12.52
C CYS A 14 28.97 14.85 -12.49
N ILE A 15 29.76 15.11 -11.44
CA ILE A 15 30.50 16.37 -11.28
C ILE A 15 31.55 16.52 -12.39
N ASN A 16 32.06 15.39 -12.92
CA ASN A 16 33.10 15.39 -13.93
C ASN A 16 32.60 15.60 -15.36
N CYS A 17 31.66 14.78 -15.84
CA CYS A 17 31.17 14.87 -17.22
C CYS A 17 29.82 15.58 -17.37
N GLY A 18 29.19 15.97 -16.26
CA GLY A 18 27.93 16.69 -16.26
C GLY A 18 26.70 15.86 -16.61
N HIS A 19 26.85 14.56 -16.93
CA HIS A 19 25.75 13.63 -17.20
C HIS A 19 24.74 13.63 -16.04
N LYS A 20 23.45 13.76 -16.36
CA LYS A 20 22.34 13.80 -15.40
C LYS A 20 21.49 12.54 -15.54
N TRP A 21 21.04 11.98 -14.43
CA TRP A 21 20.09 10.86 -14.42
C TRP A 21 19.16 10.97 -13.22
N ILE A 22 18.04 10.25 -13.28
CA ILE A 22 17.10 10.13 -12.17
C ILE A 22 17.44 8.83 -11.45
N ASP A 23 17.63 8.91 -10.14
CA ASP A 23 17.85 7.74 -9.31
C ASP A 23 17.21 7.87 -7.94
N TYR A 24 17.16 6.74 -7.24
CA TYR A 24 16.96 6.73 -5.81
C TYR A 24 18.26 7.10 -5.11
N SER A 25 18.17 7.90 -4.05
CA SER A 25 19.33 8.34 -3.27
C SER A 25 20.22 7.16 -2.90
N GLN A 26 21.51 7.24 -3.26
CA GLN A 26 22.56 6.25 -2.97
C GLN A 26 22.44 4.91 -3.73
N ALA A 27 21.62 4.83 -4.78
CA ALA A 27 21.56 3.62 -5.61
C ALA A 27 22.81 3.44 -6.48
N ARG A 28 23.56 4.51 -6.75
CA ARG A 28 24.70 4.48 -7.69
C ARG A 28 25.95 5.13 -7.13
N GLU A 29 27.05 4.38 -7.20
CA GLU A 29 28.38 4.88 -6.80
C GLU A 29 29.19 5.46 -7.97
N PHE A 30 28.80 5.23 -9.23
CA PHE A 30 29.59 5.58 -10.42
C PHE A 30 28.74 6.15 -11.55
N CYS A 31 29.29 7.10 -12.30
CA CYS A 31 28.66 7.59 -13.53
C CYS A 31 28.81 6.58 -14.68
N PHE A 32 27.70 6.21 -15.32
CA PHE A 32 27.70 5.28 -16.46
C PHE A 32 28.52 5.78 -17.67
N MET A 33 28.55 7.09 -17.91
CA MET A 33 29.21 7.66 -19.09
C MET A 33 30.73 7.73 -18.96
N CYS A 34 31.26 7.93 -17.74
CA CYS A 34 32.69 8.17 -17.55
C CYS A 34 33.34 7.34 -16.45
N GLY A 35 32.62 6.42 -15.81
CA GLY A 35 33.12 5.49 -14.78
C GLY A 35 33.56 6.12 -13.46
N ARG A 36 33.44 7.45 -13.29
CA ARG A 36 33.94 8.16 -12.09
C ARG A 36 32.93 8.13 -10.95
N LYS A 37 33.43 8.14 -9.71
CA LYS A 37 32.63 8.08 -8.46
C LYS A 37 32.06 9.42 -7.99
N ASN A 38 32.43 10.53 -8.63
CA ASN A 38 32.07 11.86 -8.17
C ASN A 38 30.66 12.24 -8.66
N VAL A 39 29.66 11.80 -7.90
CA VAL A 39 28.23 12.04 -8.13
C VAL A 39 27.74 13.12 -7.16
N SER A 40 26.94 14.07 -7.65
CA SER A 40 26.31 15.10 -6.82
C SER A 40 25.32 14.51 -5.83
N GLU A 41 25.00 15.25 -4.78
CA GLU A 41 23.85 14.91 -3.94
C GLU A 41 22.56 14.87 -4.78
N THR A 42 21.70 13.90 -4.47
CA THR A 42 20.39 13.69 -5.09
C THR A 42 19.50 14.92 -4.85
N LEU A 43 19.06 15.58 -5.93
CA LEU A 43 18.27 16.81 -5.88
C LEU A 43 16.82 16.51 -6.31
N SER A 44 15.85 16.58 -5.39
CA SER A 44 14.41 16.43 -5.73
C SER A 44 13.76 17.78 -6.04
N LEU A 45 12.63 17.78 -6.77
CA LEU A 45 11.83 18.98 -7.01
C LEU A 45 11.33 19.59 -5.70
N THR A 46 10.91 18.74 -4.76
CA THR A 46 10.54 19.15 -3.40
C THR A 46 11.67 19.88 -2.66
N ASP A 47 12.90 19.38 -2.73
CA ASP A 47 14.06 20.05 -2.10
C ASP A 47 14.32 21.43 -2.72
N ILE A 48 14.23 21.54 -4.05
CA ILE A 48 14.36 22.82 -4.77
C ILE A 48 13.24 23.79 -4.36
N LYS A 49 11.99 23.32 -4.30
CA LYS A 49 10.82 24.11 -3.86
C LYS A 49 11.01 24.65 -2.45
N ASN A 50 11.44 23.80 -1.51
CA ASN A 50 11.70 24.20 -0.13
C ASN A 50 12.83 25.24 -0.04
N ALA A 51 13.89 25.09 -0.85
CA ALA A 51 14.96 26.08 -0.93
C ALA A 51 14.47 27.42 -1.48
N ILE A 52 13.63 27.42 -2.52
CA ILE A 52 13.01 28.64 -3.07
C ILE A 52 12.12 29.32 -2.03
N ASN A 53 11.28 28.57 -1.32
CA ASN A 53 10.40 29.11 -0.29
C ASN A 53 11.17 29.68 0.91
N SER A 54 12.27 29.03 1.31
CA SER A 54 13.14 29.56 2.36
C SER A 54 13.74 30.91 1.97
N LEU A 55 14.22 31.03 0.71
CA LEU A 55 14.75 32.30 0.19
C LEU A 55 13.68 33.41 0.11
N ARG A 56 12.40 33.06 -0.06
CA ARG A 56 11.30 34.03 -0.05
C ARG A 56 10.97 34.55 1.35
N ASN A 57 11.29 33.78 2.39
CA ASN A 57 11.03 34.10 3.79
C ASN A 57 12.23 34.78 4.48
N GLU A 58 13.42 34.75 3.89
CA GLU A 58 14.62 35.44 4.36
C GLU A 58 14.55 36.97 4.08
N ASP A 59 15.21 37.75 4.92
CA ASP A 59 15.05 39.22 5.04
C ASP A 59 15.19 40.00 3.72
N LYS A 60 14.28 40.96 3.50
CA LYS A 60 14.19 41.81 2.30
C LYS A 60 15.44 42.69 2.04
N GLN A 61 16.40 42.73 2.95
CA GLN A 61 17.59 43.58 2.85
C GLN A 61 18.63 43.07 1.83
N TYR A 62 18.51 41.83 1.32
CA TYR A 62 19.46 41.22 0.39
C TYR A 62 18.86 40.83 -0.98
N LEU A 63 17.80 41.54 -1.41
CA LEU A 63 16.97 41.23 -2.59
C LEU A 63 17.78 40.82 -3.84
N ASP A 64 18.86 41.51 -4.19
CA ASP A 64 19.64 41.21 -5.42
C ASP A 64 20.35 39.86 -5.38
N LYS A 65 20.95 39.48 -4.25
CA LYS A 65 21.65 38.20 -4.08
C LYS A 65 20.67 37.02 -4.04
N HIS A 66 19.52 37.20 -3.40
CA HIS A 66 18.45 36.20 -3.38
C HIS A 66 17.78 36.05 -4.74
N THR A 67 17.63 37.12 -5.52
CA THR A 67 17.03 37.08 -6.86
C THR A 67 17.86 36.23 -7.83
N LYS A 68 19.19 36.39 -7.85
CA LYS A 68 20.08 35.56 -8.68
C LYS A 68 20.08 34.09 -8.25
N ARG A 69 20.01 33.81 -6.95
CA ARG A 69 19.94 32.43 -6.44
C ARG A 69 18.59 31.79 -6.76
N ALA A 70 17.50 32.54 -6.62
CA ALA A 70 16.14 32.08 -6.94
C ALA A 70 15.98 31.81 -8.44
N SER A 71 16.54 32.63 -9.32
CA SER A 71 16.51 32.38 -10.78
C SER A 71 17.24 31.09 -11.15
N VAL A 72 18.43 30.85 -10.57
CA VAL A 72 19.17 29.60 -10.76
C VAL A 72 18.39 28.39 -10.24
N LEU A 73 17.73 28.49 -9.09
CA LEU A 73 16.91 27.41 -8.54
C LEU A 73 15.67 27.14 -9.40
N LYS A 74 15.00 28.18 -9.91
CA LYS A 74 13.88 28.04 -10.85
C LYS A 74 14.31 27.36 -12.14
N GLN A 75 15.46 27.75 -12.71
CA GLN A 75 16.02 27.10 -13.89
C GLN A 75 16.32 25.62 -13.63
N ARG A 76 16.93 25.30 -12.48
CA ARG A 76 17.18 23.90 -12.06
C ARG A 76 15.89 23.12 -11.84
N TYR A 77 14.86 23.74 -11.29
CA TYR A 77 13.54 23.14 -11.12
C TYR A 77 12.98 22.75 -12.48
N ARG A 78 13.00 23.66 -13.46
CA ARG A 78 12.52 23.40 -14.82
C ARG A 78 13.28 22.26 -15.50
N GLU A 79 14.61 22.30 -15.49
CA GLU A 79 15.44 21.21 -16.05
C GLU A 79 15.15 19.86 -15.39
N THR A 80 14.89 19.86 -14.09
CA THR A 80 14.56 18.64 -13.34
C THR A 80 13.14 18.15 -13.68
N ALA A 81 12.17 19.05 -13.79
CA ALA A 81 10.80 18.73 -14.17
C ALA A 81 10.73 18.17 -15.60
N ASP A 82 11.49 18.74 -16.54
CA ASP A 82 11.61 18.22 -17.91
C ASP A 82 12.17 16.79 -17.95
N LEU A 83 13.24 16.54 -17.19
CA LEU A 83 13.82 15.20 -17.05
C LEU A 83 12.80 14.22 -16.45
N TYR A 84 12.06 14.63 -15.41
CA TYR A 84 11.04 13.81 -14.75
C TYR A 84 9.93 13.44 -15.72
N LEU A 85 9.36 14.40 -16.43
CA LEU A 85 8.28 14.17 -17.41
C LEU A 85 8.76 13.28 -18.56
N THR A 86 9.93 13.58 -19.13
CA THR A 86 10.51 12.78 -20.22
C THR A 86 10.74 11.33 -19.77
N ARG A 87 11.27 11.12 -18.56
CA ARG A 87 11.51 9.78 -18.04
C ARG A 87 10.21 9.05 -17.70
N ALA A 88 9.25 9.72 -17.07
CA ALA A 88 7.94 9.15 -16.76
C ALA A 88 7.22 8.72 -18.05
N LYS A 89 7.25 9.55 -19.10
CA LYS A 89 6.73 9.21 -20.42
C LYS A 89 7.40 7.97 -21.01
N ASP A 90 8.74 7.90 -20.99
CA ASP A 90 9.49 6.76 -21.53
C ASP A 90 9.13 5.46 -20.80
N ILE A 91 9.16 5.48 -19.46
CA ILE A 91 8.80 4.32 -18.63
C ILE A 91 7.36 3.92 -18.90
N TYR A 92 6.42 4.86 -18.80
CA TYR A 92 4.99 4.59 -18.95
C TYR A 92 4.64 4.04 -20.34
N SER A 93 5.23 4.61 -21.41
CA SER A 93 5.00 4.13 -22.78
C SER A 93 5.47 2.68 -22.99
N LYS A 94 6.55 2.28 -22.30
CA LYS A 94 7.08 0.91 -22.37
C LYS A 94 6.25 -0.08 -21.58
N ILE A 95 5.78 0.28 -20.38
CA ILE A 95 5.09 -0.66 -19.48
C ILE A 95 3.59 -0.77 -19.77
N LYS A 96 2.95 0.30 -20.25
CA LYS A 96 1.50 0.33 -20.50
C LYS A 96 1.02 -0.85 -21.35
N PRO A 97 1.64 -1.18 -22.52
CA PRO A 97 1.19 -2.30 -23.35
C PRO A 97 1.22 -3.65 -22.63
N TYR A 98 2.27 -3.90 -21.83
CA TYR A 98 2.38 -5.14 -21.04
C TYR A 98 1.31 -5.20 -19.96
N TYR A 99 1.14 -4.09 -19.22
CA TYR A 99 0.12 -3.99 -18.17
C TYR A 99 -1.29 -4.22 -18.73
N THR A 100 -1.64 -3.58 -19.86
CA THR A 100 -2.97 -3.74 -20.48
C THR A 100 -3.21 -5.14 -21.03
N ASN A 101 -2.15 -5.88 -21.37
CA ASN A 101 -2.25 -7.28 -21.77
C ASN A 101 -2.42 -8.24 -20.57
N GLY A 102 -2.25 -7.73 -19.34
CA GLY A 102 -2.46 -8.44 -18.08
C GLY A 102 -1.18 -8.78 -17.33
N ASP A 103 0.00 -8.32 -17.77
CA ASP A 103 1.26 -8.50 -17.04
C ASP A 103 1.30 -7.56 -15.83
N THR A 104 1.18 -8.14 -14.64
CA THR A 104 1.21 -7.43 -13.35
C THR A 104 2.45 -7.80 -12.53
N SER A 105 3.52 -8.30 -13.16
CA SER A 105 4.77 -8.66 -12.49
C SER A 105 5.34 -7.52 -11.62
N ASP A 106 6.16 -7.87 -10.62
CA ASP A 106 6.83 -6.90 -9.74
C ASP A 106 7.54 -5.80 -10.54
N ARG A 107 8.21 -6.20 -11.62
CA ARG A 107 8.87 -5.26 -12.53
C ARG A 107 7.92 -4.21 -13.11
N ILE A 108 6.72 -4.60 -13.55
CA ILE A 108 5.75 -3.67 -14.12
C ILE A 108 5.19 -2.75 -13.03
N ILE A 109 4.84 -3.31 -11.87
CA ILE A 109 4.30 -2.53 -10.75
C ILE A 109 5.34 -1.54 -10.21
N ASP A 110 6.59 -1.93 -10.06
CA ASP A 110 7.68 -1.05 -9.61
C ASP A 110 7.92 0.11 -10.57
N GLN A 111 7.87 -0.15 -11.88
CA GLN A 111 7.98 0.89 -12.89
C GLN A 111 6.76 1.83 -12.90
N LEU A 112 5.56 1.32 -12.63
CA LEU A 112 4.37 2.16 -12.42
C LEU A 112 4.53 3.03 -11.16
N ILE A 113 5.05 2.49 -10.05
CA ILE A 113 5.33 3.24 -8.81
C ILE A 113 6.35 4.35 -9.09
N LEU A 114 7.38 4.09 -9.89
CA LEU A 114 8.35 5.10 -10.30
C LEU A 114 7.68 6.20 -11.14
N SER A 115 6.89 5.84 -12.15
CA SER A 115 6.11 6.81 -12.94
C SER A 115 5.17 7.65 -12.06
N PHE A 116 4.45 7.00 -11.13
CA PHE A 116 3.61 7.67 -10.14
C PHE A 116 4.39 8.74 -9.37
N ARG A 117 5.55 8.38 -8.80
CA ARG A 117 6.39 9.33 -8.05
C ARG A 117 6.84 10.51 -8.91
N LEU A 118 7.27 10.26 -10.14
CA LEU A 118 7.73 11.32 -11.05
C LEU A 118 6.60 12.27 -11.41
N PHE A 119 5.40 11.75 -11.71
CA PHE A 119 4.22 12.58 -11.97
C PHE A 119 3.78 13.39 -10.75
N SER A 120 3.77 12.77 -9.56
CA SER A 120 3.42 13.44 -8.31
C SER A 120 4.38 14.58 -7.96
N GLU A 121 5.69 14.39 -8.13
CA GLU A 121 6.71 15.42 -7.85
C GLU A 121 6.61 16.62 -8.80
N VAL A 122 6.26 16.39 -10.07
CA VAL A 122 6.04 17.48 -11.05
C VAL A 122 4.68 18.18 -10.83
N GLY A 123 3.76 17.54 -10.11
CA GLY A 123 2.41 18.04 -9.90
C GLY A 123 1.48 17.79 -11.10
N LEU A 124 1.69 16.67 -11.83
CA LEU A 124 0.78 16.17 -12.86
C LEU A 124 -0.16 15.13 -12.24
N GLN A 125 -1.11 15.61 -11.44
CA GLN A 125 -1.83 14.80 -10.47
C GLN A 125 -2.81 13.81 -11.10
N LYS A 126 -3.43 14.19 -12.23
CA LYS A 126 -4.29 13.28 -12.99
C LYS A 126 -3.53 12.03 -13.45
N SER A 127 -2.33 12.23 -14.02
CA SER A 127 -1.47 11.12 -14.47
C SER A 127 -0.93 10.29 -13.31
N ALA A 128 -0.56 10.94 -12.20
CA ALA A 128 -0.17 10.25 -10.97
C ALA A 128 -1.31 9.37 -10.43
N ALA A 129 -2.52 9.93 -10.30
CA ALA A 129 -3.69 9.19 -9.86
C ALA A 129 -4.00 7.99 -10.75
N THR A 130 -3.93 8.13 -12.08
CA THR A 130 -4.10 6.99 -13.00
C THR A 130 -3.09 5.89 -12.70
N CYS A 131 -1.81 6.23 -12.53
CA CYS A 131 -0.79 5.25 -12.15
C CYS A 131 -1.13 4.59 -10.80
N ALA A 132 -1.62 5.35 -9.83
CA ALA A 132 -2.04 4.82 -8.53
C ALA A 132 -3.21 3.82 -8.64
N TYR A 133 -4.21 4.10 -9.48
CA TYR A 133 -5.30 3.15 -9.78
C TYR A 133 -4.77 1.89 -10.47
N MET A 134 -3.83 2.02 -11.42
CA MET A 134 -3.18 0.87 -12.06
C MET A 134 -2.38 0.03 -11.05
N ILE A 135 -1.61 0.65 -10.16
CA ILE A 135 -0.85 -0.08 -9.14
C ILE A 135 -1.81 -0.84 -8.21
N ALA A 136 -2.85 -0.17 -7.73
CA ALA A 136 -3.85 -0.78 -6.84
C ALA A 136 -4.57 -1.95 -7.52
N ALA A 137 -4.98 -1.80 -8.79
CA ALA A 137 -5.62 -2.85 -9.57
C ALA A 137 -4.67 -4.01 -9.90
N GLY A 138 -3.39 -3.73 -10.19
CA GLY A 138 -2.37 -4.75 -10.44
C GLY A 138 -2.12 -5.64 -9.22
N TYR A 139 -1.99 -5.02 -8.04
CA TYR A 139 -1.94 -5.75 -6.77
C TYR A 139 -3.22 -6.56 -6.51
N ALA A 140 -4.40 -6.00 -6.80
CA ALA A 140 -5.67 -6.72 -6.65
C ALA A 140 -5.71 -7.96 -7.55
N GLN A 141 -5.32 -7.82 -8.82
CA GLN A 141 -5.30 -8.93 -9.78
C GLN A 141 -4.41 -10.07 -9.27
N ARG A 142 -3.18 -9.76 -8.88
CA ARG A 142 -2.24 -10.76 -8.33
C ARG A 142 -2.80 -11.46 -7.11
N GLY A 143 -3.29 -10.69 -6.14
CA GLY A 143 -3.82 -11.24 -4.90
C GLY A 143 -5.07 -12.10 -5.10
N ILE A 144 -5.93 -11.75 -6.06
CA ILE A 144 -7.12 -12.55 -6.41
C ILE A 144 -6.74 -13.81 -7.19
N GLU A 145 -5.70 -13.78 -8.00
CA GLU A 145 -5.26 -14.93 -8.79
C GLU A 145 -4.35 -15.89 -8.00
N LYS A 146 -3.71 -15.41 -6.94
CA LYS A 146 -2.83 -16.19 -6.07
C LYS A 146 -3.61 -17.14 -5.15
N GLU A 147 -3.06 -18.33 -4.95
CA GLU A 147 -3.51 -19.28 -3.93
C GLU A 147 -2.89 -18.90 -2.57
N ILE A 148 -3.69 -18.98 -1.50
CA ILE A 148 -3.26 -18.58 -0.16
C ILE A 148 -2.86 -19.82 0.62
N GLN A 149 -1.57 -19.91 0.96
CA GLN A 149 -1.01 -20.96 1.81
C GLN A 149 -0.55 -20.39 3.16
N PHE A 150 -0.11 -19.13 3.17
CA PHE A 150 0.35 -18.41 4.36
C PHE A 150 -0.30 -17.03 4.47
N ILE A 151 -0.19 -16.40 5.64
CA ILE A 151 -0.74 -15.06 5.88
C ILE A 151 -0.12 -14.03 4.93
N GLU A 152 1.18 -14.18 4.65
CA GLU A 152 1.96 -13.33 3.76
C GLU A 152 1.45 -13.36 2.32
N ASP A 153 0.72 -14.41 1.91
CA ASP A 153 0.15 -14.49 0.57
C ASP A 153 -0.98 -13.46 0.35
N LEU A 154 -1.54 -12.91 1.43
CA LEU A 154 -2.50 -11.80 1.37
C LEU A 154 -1.83 -10.43 1.14
N ALA A 155 -0.50 -10.35 1.11
CA ALA A 155 0.23 -9.08 1.03
C ALA A 155 -0.18 -8.21 -0.17
N ASP A 156 -0.39 -8.81 -1.35
CA ASP A 156 -0.81 -8.09 -2.55
C ASP A 156 -2.21 -7.47 -2.37
N LEU A 157 -3.16 -8.20 -1.79
CA LEU A 157 -4.50 -7.65 -1.51
C LEU A 157 -4.47 -6.54 -0.46
N ILE A 158 -3.63 -6.70 0.57
CA ILE A 158 -3.43 -5.68 1.60
C ILE A 158 -2.81 -4.43 0.97
N ALA A 159 -1.79 -4.58 0.13
CA ALA A 159 -1.18 -3.48 -0.61
C ALA A 159 -2.23 -2.77 -1.46
N SER A 160 -2.99 -3.50 -2.28
CA SER A 160 -4.09 -2.94 -3.09
C SER A 160 -5.06 -2.11 -2.25
N ARG A 161 -5.53 -2.66 -1.12
CA ARG A 161 -6.42 -1.96 -0.18
C ARG A 161 -5.80 -0.66 0.33
N GLN A 162 -4.51 -0.67 0.67
CA GLN A 162 -3.79 0.50 1.17
C GLN A 162 -3.72 1.62 0.13
N TRP A 163 -3.56 1.29 -1.15
CA TRP A 163 -3.63 2.27 -2.24
C TRP A 163 -5.05 2.83 -2.39
N PHE A 164 -6.08 1.99 -2.41
CA PHE A 164 -7.47 2.46 -2.56
C PHE A 164 -7.97 3.31 -1.39
N ILE A 165 -7.54 3.04 -0.16
CA ILE A 165 -7.83 3.91 1.00
C ILE A 165 -7.29 5.32 0.75
N ARG A 166 -6.07 5.43 0.23
CA ARG A 166 -5.40 6.72 0.01
C ARG A 166 -5.96 7.47 -1.19
N LEU A 167 -6.50 6.73 -2.16
CA LEU A 167 -7.26 7.25 -3.30
C LEU A 167 -8.68 7.68 -2.93
N ASP A 168 -9.12 7.44 -1.70
CA ASP A 168 -10.51 7.61 -1.23
C ASP A 168 -11.53 6.83 -2.10
N ALA A 169 -11.09 5.70 -2.65
CA ALA A 169 -11.88 4.85 -3.53
C ALA A 169 -12.65 3.80 -2.69
N LYS A 170 -13.69 4.24 -1.96
CA LYS A 170 -14.39 3.39 -0.96
C LYS A 170 -15.02 2.13 -1.53
N ASP A 171 -15.57 2.19 -2.73
CA ASP A 171 -16.13 1.01 -3.41
C ASP A 171 -15.05 -0.03 -3.72
N TRP A 172 -13.86 0.43 -4.12
CA TRP A 172 -12.70 -0.44 -4.32
C TRP A 172 -12.13 -0.97 -3.01
N GLU A 173 -11.94 -0.12 -1.99
CA GLU A 173 -11.51 -0.56 -0.65
C GLU A 173 -12.40 -1.71 -0.15
N THR A 174 -13.71 -1.55 -0.33
CA THR A 174 -14.71 -2.53 0.11
C THR A 174 -14.70 -3.80 -0.72
N ALA A 175 -14.56 -3.69 -2.05
CA ALA A 175 -14.40 -4.85 -2.92
C ALA A 175 -13.14 -5.65 -2.58
N ILE A 176 -12.03 -4.97 -2.27
CA ILE A 176 -10.80 -5.64 -1.83
C ILE A 176 -10.97 -6.26 -0.44
N ASN A 177 -11.68 -5.62 0.50
CA ASN A 177 -12.02 -6.27 1.77
C ASN A 177 -12.78 -7.58 1.53
N LEU A 178 -13.80 -7.55 0.68
CA LEU A 178 -14.55 -8.76 0.34
C LEU A 178 -13.64 -9.87 -0.19
N HIS A 179 -12.73 -9.56 -1.12
CA HIS A 179 -11.79 -10.53 -1.65
C HIS A 179 -10.73 -11.03 -0.65
N VAL A 180 -10.24 -10.18 0.26
CA VAL A 180 -9.39 -10.65 1.37
C VAL A 180 -10.16 -11.64 2.23
N GLY A 181 -11.44 -11.36 2.50
CA GLY A 181 -12.33 -12.25 3.23
C GLY A 181 -12.47 -13.61 2.56
N GLU A 182 -12.83 -13.61 1.27
CA GLU A 182 -12.99 -14.83 0.46
C GLU A 182 -11.70 -15.65 0.40
N LYS A 183 -10.55 -14.98 0.21
CA LYS A 183 -9.25 -15.63 0.10
C LYS A 183 -8.76 -16.21 1.42
N ALA A 184 -8.95 -15.50 2.51
CA ALA A 184 -8.64 -16.02 3.84
C ALA A 184 -9.55 -17.20 4.19
N MET A 185 -10.85 -17.12 3.89
CA MET A 185 -11.80 -18.22 4.06
C MET A 185 -11.41 -19.47 3.24
N ALA A 186 -10.89 -19.28 2.03
CA ALA A 186 -10.47 -20.35 1.15
C ALA A 186 -9.04 -20.88 1.41
N THR A 187 -8.38 -20.48 2.50
CA THR A 187 -7.02 -20.95 2.82
C THR A 187 -7.01 -22.46 3.01
N ILE A 188 -6.05 -23.12 2.36
CA ILE A 188 -5.83 -24.57 2.51
C ILE A 188 -4.54 -24.76 3.31
N SER A 189 -4.67 -25.30 4.52
CA SER A 189 -3.53 -25.63 5.38
C SER A 189 -3.84 -26.81 6.28
N THR A 190 -2.80 -27.52 6.72
CA THR A 190 -2.91 -28.55 7.76
C THR A 190 -2.71 -27.97 9.17
N ASP A 191 -2.29 -26.71 9.29
CA ASP A 191 -2.09 -26.04 10.57
C ASP A 191 -3.41 -25.42 11.08
N PRO A 192 -4.01 -25.96 12.17
CA PRO A 192 -5.26 -25.44 12.70
C PRO A 192 -5.15 -24.01 13.25
N ALA A 193 -3.96 -23.59 13.72
CA ALA A 193 -3.74 -22.24 14.23
C ALA A 193 -3.77 -21.21 13.10
N LEU A 194 -3.15 -21.55 11.96
CA LEU A 194 -3.24 -20.75 10.74
C LEU A 194 -4.68 -20.66 10.24
N LEU A 195 -5.40 -21.78 10.14
CA LEU A 195 -6.80 -21.79 9.70
C LEU A 195 -7.71 -20.95 10.62
N GLN A 196 -7.53 -21.04 11.93
CA GLN A 196 -8.25 -20.20 12.89
C GLN A 196 -7.97 -18.71 12.65
N THR A 197 -6.70 -18.35 12.48
CA THR A 197 -6.27 -16.97 12.22
C THR A 197 -6.87 -16.45 10.91
N MET A 198 -6.85 -17.26 9.85
CA MET A 198 -7.44 -16.93 8.55
C MET A 198 -8.96 -16.73 8.62
N MET A 199 -9.68 -17.53 9.41
CA MET A 199 -11.12 -17.29 9.59
C MET A 199 -11.39 -15.98 10.36
N GLN A 200 -10.56 -15.62 11.34
CA GLN A 200 -10.69 -14.33 12.04
C GLN A 200 -10.44 -13.14 11.10
N ILE A 201 -9.42 -13.25 10.24
CA ILE A 201 -9.14 -12.28 9.19
C ILE A 201 -10.35 -12.16 8.26
N ALA A 202 -10.90 -13.30 7.82
CA ALA A 202 -12.04 -13.34 6.94
C ALA A 202 -13.25 -12.61 7.53
N LEU A 203 -13.62 -12.92 8.78
CA LEU A 203 -14.72 -12.27 9.48
C LEU A 203 -14.53 -10.75 9.57
N TRP A 204 -13.34 -10.28 9.95
CA TRP A 204 -13.06 -8.84 10.06
C TRP A 204 -13.34 -8.12 8.73
N HIS A 205 -12.84 -8.69 7.64
CA HIS A 205 -12.99 -8.13 6.31
C HIS A 205 -14.44 -8.21 5.80
N PHE A 206 -15.14 -9.31 6.04
CA PHE A 206 -16.56 -9.45 5.68
C PHE A 206 -17.45 -8.48 6.45
N TYR A 207 -17.26 -8.31 7.77
CA TYR A 207 -18.03 -7.33 8.53
C TYR A 207 -17.83 -5.90 8.02
N ARG A 208 -16.59 -5.53 7.69
CA ARG A 208 -16.29 -4.22 7.11
C ARG A 208 -16.97 -4.04 5.75
N ALA A 209 -16.95 -5.07 4.92
CA ALA A 209 -17.59 -5.04 3.60
C ALA A 209 -19.13 -4.97 3.71
N ARG A 210 -19.73 -5.79 4.57
CA ARG A 210 -21.16 -5.81 4.84
C ARG A 210 -21.66 -4.46 5.33
N ASN A 211 -20.99 -3.86 6.31
CA ASN A 211 -21.43 -2.59 6.89
C ASN A 211 -21.44 -1.47 5.83
N TYR A 212 -20.41 -1.41 4.98
CA TYR A 212 -20.39 -0.45 3.88
C TYR A 212 -21.52 -0.68 2.86
N TYR A 213 -21.73 -1.93 2.41
CA TYR A 213 -22.80 -2.23 1.45
C TYR A 213 -24.21 -2.08 2.03
N PHE A 214 -24.36 -2.25 3.34
CA PHE A 214 -25.59 -1.96 4.06
C PHE A 214 -25.90 -0.45 4.01
N GLU A 215 -24.92 0.41 4.30
CA GLU A 215 -25.05 1.87 4.17
C GLU A 215 -25.35 2.31 2.73
N LYS A 216 -24.83 1.58 1.73
CA LYS A 216 -25.11 1.81 0.31
C LYS A 216 -26.41 1.17 -0.19
N HIS A 217 -27.21 0.56 0.69
CA HIS A 217 -28.46 -0.13 0.34
C HIS A 217 -28.32 -1.22 -0.75
N SER A 218 -27.16 -1.89 -0.82
CA SER A 218 -26.95 -2.99 -1.77
C SER A 218 -27.35 -4.34 -1.15
N THR A 219 -28.66 -4.60 -1.12
CA THR A 219 -29.25 -5.78 -0.44
C THR A 219 -28.64 -7.10 -0.89
N SER A 220 -28.43 -7.30 -2.20
CA SER A 220 -27.87 -8.56 -2.73
C SER A 220 -26.43 -8.82 -2.28
N LEU A 221 -25.59 -7.78 -2.14
CA LEU A 221 -24.24 -7.93 -1.61
C LEU A 221 -24.27 -8.16 -0.10
N VAL A 222 -25.17 -7.51 0.63
CA VAL A 222 -25.33 -7.73 2.08
C VAL A 222 -25.75 -9.17 2.39
N GLU A 223 -26.73 -9.70 1.67
CA GLU A 223 -27.20 -11.08 1.84
C GLU A 223 -26.09 -12.10 1.54
N ARG A 224 -25.36 -11.90 0.43
CA ARG A 224 -24.21 -12.75 0.09
C ARG A 224 -23.14 -12.71 1.17
N ILE A 225 -22.73 -11.52 1.60
CA ILE A 225 -21.66 -11.39 2.61
C ILE A 225 -22.13 -11.98 3.95
N GLN A 226 -23.42 -11.86 4.28
CA GLN A 226 -23.98 -12.49 5.47
C GLN A 226 -23.90 -14.03 5.39
N PHE A 227 -24.17 -14.61 4.22
CA PHE A 227 -23.94 -16.03 3.99
C PHE A 227 -22.47 -16.42 4.21
N ASP A 228 -21.51 -15.66 3.68
CA ASP A 228 -20.08 -15.92 3.85
C ASP A 228 -19.63 -15.78 5.32
N ILE A 229 -20.18 -14.80 6.06
CA ILE A 229 -19.98 -14.65 7.51
C ILE A 229 -20.45 -15.89 8.26
N ASP A 230 -21.63 -16.42 7.92
CA ASP A 230 -22.20 -17.60 8.58
C ASP A 230 -21.35 -18.85 8.31
N GLN A 231 -20.86 -19.04 7.08
CA GLN A 231 -19.96 -20.13 6.73
C GLN A 231 -18.62 -20.01 7.45
N THR A 232 -18.03 -18.81 7.45
CA THR A 232 -16.76 -18.54 8.13
C THR A 232 -16.87 -18.77 9.63
N THR A 233 -18.00 -18.41 10.24
CA THR A 233 -18.25 -18.62 11.67
C THR A 233 -18.33 -20.12 12.01
N LYS A 234 -18.95 -20.93 11.15
CA LYS A 234 -18.98 -22.40 11.30
C LYS A 234 -17.57 -22.99 11.19
N LEU A 235 -16.79 -22.58 10.20
CA LEU A 235 -15.40 -23.02 10.02
C LEU A 235 -14.53 -22.62 11.22
N LEU A 236 -14.62 -21.37 11.68
CA LEU A 236 -13.89 -20.89 12.84
C LEU A 236 -14.21 -21.70 14.10
N SER A 237 -15.48 -22.03 14.31
CA SER A 237 -15.91 -22.84 15.46
C SER A 237 -15.33 -24.26 15.37
N SER A 238 -15.33 -24.85 14.17
CA SER A 238 -14.73 -26.17 13.91
C SER A 238 -13.24 -26.18 14.20
N TYR A 239 -12.48 -25.21 13.67
CA TYR A 239 -11.03 -25.12 13.87
C TYR A 239 -10.66 -24.79 15.32
N THR A 240 -11.44 -23.95 16.00
CA THR A 240 -11.23 -23.64 17.43
C THR A 240 -11.48 -24.88 18.31
N ARG A 241 -12.46 -25.71 17.97
CA ARG A 241 -12.69 -27.00 18.64
C ARG A 241 -11.53 -27.96 18.40
N GLY A 242 -11.08 -28.11 17.15
CA GLY A 242 -9.93 -28.95 16.81
C GLY A 242 -8.65 -28.53 17.54
N LEU A 243 -8.38 -27.22 17.65
CA LEU A 243 -7.26 -26.70 18.44
C LEU A 243 -7.40 -27.05 19.92
N SER A 244 -8.58 -26.85 20.51
CA SER A 244 -8.84 -27.21 21.90
C SER A 244 -8.63 -28.70 22.15
N GLU A 245 -9.04 -29.57 21.22
CA GLU A 245 -8.82 -31.02 21.30
C GLU A 245 -7.32 -31.38 21.20
N ILE A 246 -6.57 -30.73 20.31
CA ILE A 246 -5.11 -30.90 20.20
C ILE A 246 -4.39 -30.42 21.47
N GLU A 247 -4.78 -29.26 22.01
CA GLU A 247 -4.21 -28.74 23.27
C GLU A 247 -4.54 -29.65 24.45
N ALA A 248 -5.79 -30.13 24.55
CA ALA A 248 -6.18 -31.11 25.57
C ALA A 248 -5.38 -32.41 25.44
N ALA A 249 -5.15 -32.89 24.22
CA ALA A 249 -4.30 -34.06 23.96
C ALA A 249 -2.84 -33.80 24.36
N LYS A 250 -2.29 -32.62 24.05
CA LYS A 250 -0.93 -32.21 24.47
C LYS A 250 -0.81 -32.13 25.99
N ILE A 251 -1.78 -31.51 26.67
CA ILE A 251 -1.83 -31.44 28.14
C ILE A 251 -1.92 -32.86 28.73
N THR A 252 -2.74 -33.72 28.15
CA THR A 252 -2.87 -35.12 28.58
C THR A 252 -1.57 -35.89 28.36
N ALA A 253 -0.90 -35.71 27.23
CA ALA A 253 0.39 -36.32 26.94
C ALA A 253 1.49 -35.83 27.89
N ALA A 254 1.60 -34.51 28.12
CA ALA A 254 2.54 -33.93 29.06
C ALA A 254 2.24 -34.36 30.52
N SER A 255 0.96 -34.44 30.88
CA SER A 255 0.52 -34.97 32.18
C SER A 255 0.86 -36.45 32.32
N ASN A 256 0.67 -37.26 31.28
CA ASN A 256 1.06 -38.68 31.26
C ASN A 256 2.58 -38.86 31.31
N GLU A 257 3.35 -38.00 30.67
CA GLU A 257 4.81 -38.00 30.76
C GLU A 257 5.28 -37.61 32.17
N THR A 258 4.69 -36.56 32.74
CA THR A 258 4.95 -36.12 34.12
C THR A 258 4.57 -37.23 35.10
N ARG A 259 3.38 -37.83 34.94
CA ARG A 259 2.89 -38.97 35.73
C ARG A 259 3.74 -40.21 35.51
N GLY A 260 4.25 -40.45 34.30
CA GLY A 260 5.18 -41.54 34.01
C GLY A 260 6.52 -41.34 34.70
N SER A 261 7.03 -40.10 34.70
CA SER A 261 8.21 -39.69 35.47
C SER A 261 7.96 -39.78 36.98
N GLU A 262 6.79 -39.40 37.46
CA GLU A 262 6.39 -39.53 38.88
C GLU A 262 6.14 -40.98 39.29
N ILE A 263 5.61 -41.84 38.40
CA ILE A 263 5.51 -43.28 38.62
C ILE A 263 6.90 -43.90 38.59
N ARG A 264 7.82 -43.43 37.73
CA ARG A 264 9.21 -43.90 37.73
C ARG A 264 9.92 -43.51 39.01
N LYS A 265 9.87 -42.24 39.39
CA LYS A 265 10.35 -41.73 40.68
C LYS A 265 9.62 -42.39 41.85
N GLY A 266 8.34 -42.70 41.68
CA GLY A 266 7.48 -43.37 42.63
C GLY A 266 7.82 -44.84 42.77
N LEU A 267 8.24 -45.53 41.72
CA LEU A 267 8.76 -46.91 41.74
C LEU A 267 10.20 -46.95 42.27
N GLU A 268 11.03 -45.97 41.92
CA GLU A 268 12.35 -45.75 42.55
C GLU A 268 12.16 -45.47 44.05
N ALA A 269 11.18 -44.64 44.41
CA ALA A 269 10.82 -44.33 45.79
C ALA A 269 10.08 -45.48 46.48
N LEU A 270 9.29 -46.31 45.79
CA LEU A 270 8.63 -47.52 46.32
C LEU A 270 9.67 -48.63 46.53
N GLY A 271 10.68 -48.71 45.67
CA GLY A 271 11.91 -49.47 45.94
C GLY A 271 12.58 -49.01 47.24
N ASN A 272 12.48 -47.72 47.56
CA ASN A 272 12.97 -47.13 48.82
C ASN A 272 11.92 -47.13 49.97
N SER A 273 10.61 -47.22 49.69
CA SER A 273 9.49 -46.98 50.62
C SER A 273 8.55 -48.18 50.81
N VAL A 274 8.83 -49.32 50.18
CA VAL A 274 8.65 -50.63 50.82
C VAL A 274 9.37 -50.67 52.18
N GLY A 275 10.31 -49.73 52.43
CA GLY A 275 10.80 -49.39 53.76
C GLY A 275 9.82 -48.65 54.68
N TYR A 276 8.92 -47.77 54.20
CA TYR A 276 8.04 -46.95 55.05
C TYR A 276 6.76 -46.42 54.35
N GLY A 277 5.60 -47.02 54.64
CA GLY A 277 4.41 -46.28 55.10
C GLY A 277 3.38 -45.73 54.09
N LEU A 278 2.32 -46.50 53.86
CA LEU A 278 1.12 -46.30 53.02
C LEU A 278 0.11 -45.19 53.47
N GLU A 279 0.51 -44.06 54.05
CA GLU A 279 -0.47 -43.14 54.70
C GLU A 279 -0.86 -41.86 53.90
N SER A 280 -0.11 -41.45 52.87
CA SER A 280 -0.27 -40.11 52.27
C SER A 280 -1.15 -40.02 51.01
N LEU A 281 -1.63 -41.14 50.43
CA LEU A 281 -2.28 -41.13 49.10
C LEU A 281 -3.72 -40.60 49.12
N GLY A 282 -4.37 -40.55 50.28
CA GLY A 282 -5.79 -40.17 50.39
C GLY A 282 -6.12 -38.69 50.20
N LYS A 283 -5.15 -37.77 50.31
CA LYS A 283 -5.43 -36.31 50.35
C LYS A 283 -5.29 -35.57 49.01
N HIS A 284 -4.91 -36.25 47.93
CA HIS A 284 -4.54 -35.58 46.67
C HIS A 284 -5.68 -35.48 45.62
N ILE A 285 -6.74 -36.27 45.77
CA ILE A 285 -7.77 -36.44 44.73
C ILE A 285 -8.84 -35.33 44.73
N GLU A 286 -9.06 -34.61 45.85
CA GLU A 286 -10.12 -33.59 45.93
C GLU A 286 -9.77 -32.21 45.34
N ARG A 287 -8.49 -31.93 45.01
CA ARG A 287 -8.07 -30.56 44.60
C ARG A 287 -8.24 -30.23 43.10
N PHE A 288 -8.52 -31.20 42.23
CA PHE A 288 -8.48 -30.98 40.76
C PHE A 288 -9.84 -30.90 40.05
N GLY A 289 -10.98 -30.95 40.76
CA GLY A 289 -12.32 -30.92 40.14
C GLY A 289 -12.88 -29.56 39.71
N GLY A 290 -12.17 -28.44 39.96
CA GLY A 290 -12.77 -27.10 39.95
C GLY A 290 -12.33 -26.09 38.85
N SER A 291 -11.51 -26.49 37.86
CA SER A 291 -10.95 -25.52 36.87
C SER A 291 -11.55 -25.58 35.47
N LEU A 292 -12.29 -26.63 35.09
CA LEU A 292 -12.78 -26.82 33.72
C LEU A 292 -13.94 -25.89 33.36
N ASN A 293 -14.80 -25.55 34.33
CA ASN A 293 -16.00 -24.73 34.10
C ASN A 293 -15.68 -23.22 33.94
N ARG A 294 -14.51 -22.76 34.42
CA ARG A 294 -14.05 -21.37 34.26
C ARG A 294 -13.34 -21.11 32.93
N ALA A 295 -12.75 -22.14 32.31
CA ALA A 295 -12.11 -22.01 31.00
C ALA A 295 -13.11 -21.83 29.86
N LEU A 296 -14.30 -22.44 29.97
CA LEU A 296 -15.34 -22.41 28.93
C LEU A 296 -16.12 -21.08 28.84
N GLN A 297 -16.24 -20.33 29.94
CA GLN A 297 -16.91 -19.00 29.93
C GLN A 297 -15.99 -17.86 29.44
N GLY A 298 -14.67 -18.04 29.43
CA GLY A 298 -13.70 -17.05 28.92
C GLY A 298 -13.56 -17.00 27.39
N ALA A 299 -13.98 -18.06 26.68
CA ALA A 299 -13.78 -18.20 25.24
C ALA A 299 -14.64 -17.25 24.38
N SER A 300 -15.77 -16.77 24.89
CA SER A 300 -16.65 -15.84 24.17
C SER A 300 -16.13 -14.39 24.18
N GLY A 301 -15.50 -13.95 25.27
CA GLY A 301 -14.89 -12.62 25.39
C GLY A 301 -13.55 -12.49 24.64
N LEU A 302 -12.81 -13.60 24.50
CA LEU A 302 -11.55 -13.65 23.74
C LEU A 302 -11.74 -13.55 22.23
N LEU A 303 -12.91 -13.93 21.68
CA LEU A 303 -13.16 -13.85 20.23
C LEU A 303 -13.23 -12.41 19.71
N SER A 304 -13.82 -11.47 20.46
CA SER A 304 -13.89 -10.06 20.06
C SER A 304 -12.53 -9.35 20.20
N ALA A 305 -11.77 -9.67 21.25
CA ALA A 305 -10.42 -9.13 21.47
C ALA A 305 -9.36 -9.75 20.52
N SER A 306 -9.51 -11.04 20.16
CA SER A 306 -8.62 -11.75 19.24
C SER A 306 -8.75 -11.30 17.80
N ILE A 307 -9.93 -10.86 17.34
CA ILE A 307 -10.12 -10.36 15.97
C ILE A 307 -9.31 -9.07 15.73
N GLY A 308 -9.33 -8.14 16.68
CA GLY A 308 -8.51 -6.92 16.61
C GLY A 308 -7.02 -7.23 16.69
N HIS A 309 -6.64 -8.22 17.52
CA HIS A 309 -5.26 -8.63 17.67
C HIS A 309 -4.72 -9.34 16.43
N SER A 310 -5.51 -10.18 15.75
CA SER A 310 -5.12 -10.86 14.50
C SER A 310 -5.03 -9.90 13.31
N ALA A 311 -5.85 -8.84 13.26
CA ALA A 311 -5.68 -7.75 12.29
C ALA A 311 -4.39 -6.94 12.53
N LEU A 312 -4.02 -6.71 13.80
CA LEU A 312 -2.73 -6.12 14.18
C LEU A 312 -1.56 -7.07 13.90
N THR A 313 -1.75 -8.39 14.12
CA THR A 313 -0.78 -9.43 13.79
C THR A 313 -0.56 -9.48 12.29
N LEU A 314 -1.61 -9.36 11.46
CA LEU A 314 -1.49 -9.21 10.00
C LEU A 314 -0.60 -8.02 9.60
N SER A 315 -0.84 -6.87 10.22
CA SER A 315 -0.01 -5.66 10.00
C SER A 315 1.43 -5.82 10.52
N SER A 316 1.71 -6.84 11.33
CA SER A 316 3.04 -7.13 11.87
C SER A 316 3.74 -8.33 11.19
N ALA A 317 2.97 -9.27 10.64
CA ALA A 317 3.38 -10.50 9.95
C ALA A 317 3.67 -10.25 8.47
N VAL A 318 2.96 -9.28 7.85
CA VAL A 318 3.49 -8.54 6.70
C VAL A 318 4.69 -7.77 7.23
N GLY A 319 5.86 -8.42 7.20
CA GLY A 319 7.02 -8.11 8.02
C GLY A 319 7.26 -6.62 8.14
N ARG A 320 7.55 -6.15 9.37
CA ARG A 320 7.85 -4.74 9.66
C ARG A 320 8.73 -4.20 8.52
N PRO A 321 8.20 -3.33 7.65
CA PRO A 321 9.05 -2.72 6.65
C PRO A 321 10.12 -2.01 7.45
N ASN A 322 11.38 -2.20 7.03
CA ASN A 322 12.51 -1.50 7.63
C ASN A 322 12.09 -0.05 7.89
N LYS A 323 12.44 0.57 9.04
CA LYS A 323 11.89 1.88 9.47
C LYS A 323 11.89 2.94 8.33
N PHE A 324 12.87 2.81 7.45
CA PHE A 324 13.04 3.48 6.17
C PHE A 324 11.92 3.29 5.10
N LEU A 325 11.42 2.06 4.89
CA LEU A 325 10.27 1.76 4.01
C LEU A 325 8.96 2.32 4.58
N ARG A 326 8.82 2.40 5.91
CA ARG A 326 7.67 3.07 6.55
C ARG A 326 7.63 4.57 6.25
N GLU A 327 8.78 5.26 6.31
CA GLU A 327 8.87 6.68 5.94
C GLU A 327 8.59 6.90 4.45
N SER A 328 9.15 6.06 3.57
CA SER A 328 8.83 6.11 2.13
C SER A 328 7.35 5.81 1.82
N ALA A 329 6.71 4.93 2.61
CA ALA A 329 5.27 4.63 2.48
C ALA A 329 4.35 5.75 3.01
N VAL A 330 4.81 6.54 4.00
CA VAL A 330 4.11 7.76 4.46
C VAL A 330 4.19 8.86 3.40
N ASP A 331 5.37 9.06 2.80
CA ASP A 331 5.56 10.04 1.72
C ASP A 331 4.76 9.66 0.48
N ILE A 332 4.82 8.39 0.05
CA ILE A 332 3.93 7.86 -0.99
C ILE A 332 2.46 8.06 -0.61
N GLY A 333 2.10 7.82 0.65
CA GLY A 333 0.74 7.99 1.13
C GLY A 333 0.21 9.40 0.97
N ARG A 334 1.01 10.40 1.35
CA ARG A 334 0.68 11.82 1.16
C ARG A 334 0.56 12.18 -0.32
N MET A 335 1.47 11.69 -1.16
CA MET A 335 1.42 11.91 -2.60
C MET A 335 0.13 11.33 -3.22
N ILE A 336 -0.26 10.11 -2.85
CA ILE A 336 -1.49 9.48 -3.38
C ILE A 336 -2.72 10.32 -2.98
N SER A 337 -2.82 10.72 -1.71
CA SER A 337 -3.96 11.51 -1.25
C SER A 337 -4.02 12.90 -1.86
N ALA A 338 -2.86 13.54 -2.06
CA ALA A 338 -2.79 14.81 -2.79
C ALA A 338 -3.26 14.63 -4.24
N SER A 339 -2.79 13.59 -4.93
CA SER A 339 -3.21 13.28 -6.29
C SER A 339 -4.71 13.01 -6.38
N ALA A 340 -5.28 12.26 -5.42
CA ALA A 340 -6.69 11.93 -5.36
C ALA A 340 -7.60 13.17 -5.21
N GLN A 341 -7.21 14.12 -4.36
CA GLN A 341 -7.98 15.35 -4.11
C GLN A 341 -8.03 16.28 -5.33
N SER A 342 -7.03 16.21 -6.19
CA SER A 342 -6.96 17.01 -7.43
C SER A 342 -7.63 16.36 -8.65
N ILE A 343 -8.15 15.15 -8.53
CA ILE A 343 -8.86 14.50 -9.64
C ILE A 343 -10.24 15.14 -9.82
N PRO A 344 -10.63 15.51 -11.06
CA PRO A 344 -12.01 15.93 -11.33
C PRO A 344 -13.03 14.83 -10.97
N PRO A 345 -14.19 15.18 -10.39
CA PRO A 345 -15.23 14.20 -10.04
C PRO A 345 -15.64 13.31 -11.22
N ASP A 346 -15.64 13.87 -12.43
CA ASP A 346 -16.01 13.18 -13.68
C ASP A 346 -15.05 12.05 -14.05
N LEU A 347 -13.79 12.13 -13.61
CA LEU A 347 -12.81 11.06 -13.77
C LEU A 347 -12.87 10.07 -12.60
N ALA A 348 -13.06 10.55 -11.37
CA ALA A 348 -13.04 9.71 -10.18
C ALA A 348 -14.26 8.79 -10.07
N LYS A 349 -15.46 9.30 -10.38
CA LYS A 349 -16.71 8.55 -10.19
C LYS A 349 -16.81 7.30 -11.07
N PRO A 350 -16.60 7.35 -12.40
CA PRO A 350 -16.68 6.15 -13.24
C PRO A 350 -15.66 5.08 -12.85
N ILE A 351 -14.47 5.48 -12.38
CA ILE A 351 -13.45 4.55 -11.90
C ILE A 351 -13.89 3.91 -10.59
N ASN A 352 -14.41 4.70 -9.65
CA ASN A 352 -14.89 4.18 -8.36
C ASN A 352 -16.03 3.18 -8.53
N ASP A 353 -16.95 3.43 -9.46
CA ASP A 353 -18.06 2.52 -9.76
C ASP A 353 -17.59 1.14 -10.26
N LEU A 354 -16.37 1.03 -10.80
CA LEU A 354 -15.77 -0.26 -11.15
C LEU A 354 -15.52 -1.14 -9.92
N GLY A 355 -15.29 -0.56 -8.73
CA GLY A 355 -15.14 -1.30 -7.48
C GLY A 355 -16.39 -2.12 -7.15
N ILE A 356 -17.59 -1.58 -7.40
CA ILE A 356 -18.86 -2.32 -7.26
C ILE A 356 -18.93 -3.48 -8.25
N LYS A 357 -18.45 -3.30 -9.50
CA LYS A 357 -18.41 -4.38 -10.50
C LYS A 357 -17.47 -5.51 -10.05
N VAL A 358 -16.32 -5.16 -9.46
CA VAL A 358 -15.40 -6.14 -8.87
C VAL A 358 -16.09 -6.91 -7.74
N ALA A 359 -16.72 -6.20 -6.80
CA ALA A 359 -17.43 -6.81 -5.68
C ALA A 359 -18.57 -7.75 -6.11
N LYS A 360 -19.26 -7.45 -7.22
CA LYS A 360 -20.31 -8.32 -7.79
C LYS A 360 -19.76 -9.49 -8.60
N SER A 361 -18.54 -9.37 -9.15
CA SER A 361 -17.89 -10.40 -9.96
C SER A 361 -17.05 -11.38 -9.12
N THR A 362 -17.18 -11.29 -7.81
CA THR A 362 -16.51 -12.13 -6.82
C THR A 362 -16.82 -13.61 -7.07
N ALA A 363 -15.76 -14.44 -7.10
CA ALA A 363 -15.67 -15.84 -7.57
C ALA A 363 -15.28 -16.08 -9.05
N GLN A 364 -15.27 -15.07 -9.94
CA GLN A 364 -14.79 -15.28 -11.32
C GLN A 364 -13.29 -14.95 -11.45
N LYS A 365 -12.49 -15.98 -11.80
CA LYS A 365 -11.10 -15.78 -12.25
C LYS A 365 -11.09 -14.76 -13.41
N GLY A 366 -10.25 -13.74 -13.30
CA GLY A 366 -10.17 -12.66 -14.27
C GLY A 366 -11.18 -11.51 -14.09
N ALA A 367 -11.90 -11.42 -12.97
CA ALA A 367 -12.78 -10.27 -12.68
C ALA A 367 -12.04 -8.93 -12.78
N ILE A 368 -10.86 -8.81 -12.18
CA ILE A 368 -10.02 -7.60 -12.29
C ILE A 368 -9.55 -7.39 -13.72
N ARG A 369 -9.15 -8.46 -14.42
CA ARG A 369 -8.73 -8.37 -15.83
C ARG A 369 -9.83 -7.79 -16.71
N LYS A 370 -11.08 -8.25 -16.55
CA LYS A 370 -12.25 -7.69 -17.24
C LYS A 370 -12.42 -6.20 -16.95
N VAL A 371 -12.20 -5.78 -15.70
CA VAL A 371 -12.28 -4.37 -15.29
C VAL A 371 -11.16 -3.53 -15.91
N ILE A 372 -9.92 -4.02 -15.91
CA ILE A 372 -8.78 -3.37 -16.57
C ILE A 372 -9.05 -3.23 -18.08
N SER A 373 -9.73 -4.19 -18.70
CA SER A 373 -10.10 -4.15 -20.11
C SER A 373 -11.34 -3.28 -20.43
N THR A 374 -12.00 -2.67 -19.44
CA THR A 374 -13.15 -1.79 -19.71
C THR A 374 -12.72 -0.48 -20.35
N ASP A 375 -13.57 0.10 -21.20
CA ASP A 375 -13.33 1.39 -21.84
C ASP A 375 -13.02 2.50 -20.82
N VAL A 376 -13.70 2.49 -19.66
CA VAL A 376 -13.43 3.45 -18.58
C VAL A 376 -11.98 3.37 -18.13
N PHE A 377 -11.48 2.17 -17.83
CA PHE A 377 -10.11 1.98 -17.36
C PHE A 377 -9.07 2.21 -18.48
N GLN A 378 -9.40 1.84 -19.72
CA GLN A 378 -8.54 2.08 -20.87
C GLN A 378 -8.46 3.58 -21.20
N ASN A 379 -9.55 4.32 -21.14
CA ASN A 379 -9.58 5.75 -21.42
C ASN A 379 -8.67 6.53 -20.46
N ILE A 380 -8.71 6.23 -19.15
CA ILE A 380 -7.82 6.89 -18.19
C ILE A 380 -6.36 6.53 -18.43
N THR A 381 -6.08 5.25 -18.72
CA THR A 381 -4.74 4.74 -19.00
C THR A 381 -4.17 5.35 -20.28
N ASN A 382 -5.04 5.60 -21.26
CA ASN A 382 -4.71 6.20 -22.55
C ASN A 382 -4.44 7.70 -22.43
N ALA A 383 -5.07 8.40 -21.49
CA ALA A 383 -4.92 9.84 -21.30
C ALA A 383 -3.54 10.27 -20.76
N VAL A 384 -2.83 9.40 -20.04
CA VAL A 384 -1.53 9.74 -19.42
C VAL A 384 -0.48 10.21 -20.43
N LEU A 385 -0.38 9.56 -21.59
CA LEU A 385 0.63 9.94 -22.59
C LEU A 385 0.34 11.30 -23.26
N PRO A 386 -0.88 11.58 -23.73
CA PRO A 386 -1.28 12.92 -24.16
C PRO A 386 -1.06 13.99 -23.09
N ASP A 387 -1.53 13.76 -21.86
CA ASP A 387 -1.38 14.71 -20.74
C ASP A 387 0.11 15.02 -20.47
N THR A 388 0.96 13.99 -20.49
CA THR A 388 2.41 14.16 -20.30
C THR A 388 3.04 14.90 -21.48
N GLN A 389 2.62 14.62 -22.71
CA GLN A 389 3.12 15.30 -23.90
C GLN A 389 2.77 16.79 -23.89
N GLU A 390 1.54 17.11 -23.46
CA GLU A 390 1.09 18.49 -23.28
C GLU A 390 1.88 19.21 -22.19
N ALA A 391 2.14 18.54 -21.06
CA ALA A 391 2.98 19.06 -19.99
C ALA A 391 4.40 19.38 -20.47
N ILE A 392 5.04 18.47 -21.21
CA ILE A 392 6.36 18.70 -21.81
C ILE A 392 6.32 19.89 -22.77
N GLY A 393 5.32 19.94 -23.66
CA GLY A 393 5.14 21.08 -24.57
C GLY A 393 4.95 22.40 -23.82
N SER A 394 4.29 22.36 -22.66
CA SER A 394 3.99 23.54 -21.87
C SER A 394 5.19 24.12 -21.13
N LEU A 395 6.23 23.32 -20.90
CA LEU A 395 7.52 23.81 -20.37
C LEU A 395 8.19 24.84 -21.29
N ASN A 396 7.84 24.88 -22.58
CA ASN A 396 8.35 25.86 -23.52
C ASN A 396 7.73 27.26 -23.34
N TYR A 397 6.53 27.34 -22.75
CA TYR A 397 5.86 28.62 -22.47
C TYR A 397 6.35 29.28 -21.16
N LEU A 398 7.18 28.59 -20.38
CA LEU A 398 7.73 29.12 -19.13
C LEU A 398 8.69 30.30 -19.35
N ASP A 399 9.29 30.41 -20.54
CA ASP A 399 10.33 31.40 -20.87
C ASP A 399 9.83 32.60 -21.65
N GLN A 400 8.56 32.71 -22.04
CA GLN A 400 8.13 33.90 -22.78
C GLN A 400 8.20 35.13 -21.84
N PRO A 401 9.13 36.07 -22.09
CA PRO A 401 9.36 37.20 -21.21
C PRO A 401 8.20 38.17 -21.41
N SER A 402 7.16 38.04 -20.58
CA SER A 402 6.18 39.10 -20.43
C SER A 402 6.64 39.99 -19.29
N GLU A 403 7.25 41.13 -19.63
CA GLU A 403 7.77 42.13 -18.69
C GLU A 403 6.70 42.79 -17.78
N LYS A 404 5.44 42.34 -17.83
CA LYS A 404 4.32 43.03 -17.17
C LYS A 404 3.35 42.16 -16.37
N VAL A 405 3.68 40.91 -16.03
CA VAL A 405 2.75 40.05 -15.25
C VAL A 405 3.34 39.62 -13.90
N PRO A 406 2.80 40.10 -12.78
CA PRO A 406 2.96 39.41 -11.50
C PRO A 406 2.26 38.04 -11.64
N ASN A 407 2.97 36.94 -11.33
CA ASN A 407 2.63 35.53 -11.56
C ASN A 407 3.18 34.96 -12.89
N SER A 408 4.51 34.77 -12.95
CA SER A 408 5.14 33.99 -14.02
C SER A 408 4.65 32.53 -13.96
N LEU A 409 4.45 31.88 -15.11
CA LEU A 409 4.09 30.45 -15.16
C LEU A 409 5.12 29.58 -14.42
N MET A 410 6.37 30.05 -14.34
CA MET A 410 7.42 29.39 -13.56
C MET A 410 7.19 29.48 -12.05
N ASP A 411 6.65 30.60 -11.56
CA ASP A 411 6.25 30.69 -10.15
C ASP A 411 5.08 29.75 -9.86
N THR A 412 4.07 29.70 -10.74
CA THR A 412 2.96 28.74 -10.67
C THR A 412 3.46 27.30 -10.63
N LEU A 413 4.40 26.94 -11.51
CA LEU A 413 4.97 25.60 -11.56
C LEU A 413 5.63 25.19 -10.23
N VAL A 414 6.37 26.11 -9.59
CA VAL A 414 7.06 25.84 -8.32
C VAL A 414 6.07 25.76 -7.16
N THR A 415 5.06 26.65 -7.12
CA THR A 415 4.14 26.74 -5.99
C THR A 415 3.03 25.71 -6.07
N GLU A 416 2.40 25.57 -7.22
CA GLU A 416 1.15 24.82 -7.42
C GLU A 416 1.34 23.54 -8.26
N GLY A 417 2.38 23.48 -9.10
CA GLY A 417 2.69 22.31 -9.93
C GLY A 417 2.18 22.42 -11.37
N MET A 418 2.41 21.35 -12.14
CA MET A 418 2.17 21.36 -13.58
C MET A 418 0.70 21.46 -13.98
N ASP A 419 -0.23 20.83 -13.25
CA ASP A 419 -1.66 20.93 -13.57
C ASP A 419 -2.15 22.38 -13.57
N SER A 420 -1.71 23.20 -12.60
CA SER A 420 -2.03 24.63 -12.58
C SER A 420 -1.42 25.40 -13.75
N VAL A 421 -0.22 25.02 -14.19
CA VAL A 421 0.41 25.61 -15.38
C VAL A 421 -0.41 25.31 -16.62
N LEU A 422 -0.84 24.06 -16.80
CA LEU A 422 -1.67 23.65 -17.93
C LEU A 422 -2.97 24.46 -17.99
N GLN A 423 -3.68 24.59 -16.86
CA GLN A 423 -4.89 25.41 -16.78
C GLN A 423 -4.66 26.88 -17.13
N GLN A 424 -3.53 27.47 -16.68
CA GLN A 424 -3.20 28.86 -16.99
C GLN A 424 -2.81 29.05 -18.46
N VAL A 425 -2.09 28.09 -19.06
CA VAL A 425 -1.74 28.11 -20.49
C VAL A 425 -3.00 27.97 -21.35
N GLU A 426 -3.91 27.07 -20.99
CA GLU A 426 -5.18 26.87 -21.70
C GLU A 426 -6.06 28.12 -21.66
N LYS A 427 -6.22 28.75 -20.49
CA LYS A 427 -6.90 30.05 -20.34
C LYS A 427 -6.26 31.11 -21.25
N ARG A 428 -4.93 31.21 -21.29
CA ARG A 428 -4.25 32.20 -22.15
C ARG A 428 -4.51 31.93 -23.64
N LYS A 429 -4.62 30.68 -24.07
CA LYS A 429 -4.97 30.32 -25.45
C LYS A 429 -6.41 30.70 -25.82
N THR A 430 -7.36 30.56 -24.89
CA THR A 430 -8.77 30.91 -25.14
C THR A 430 -9.04 32.41 -25.11
N TYR A 431 -8.22 33.20 -24.40
CA TYR A 431 -8.33 34.66 -24.33
C TYR A 431 -7.47 35.43 -25.36
N SER A 432 -6.71 34.76 -26.22
CA SER A 432 -6.11 35.38 -27.41
C SER A 432 -7.01 35.12 -28.63
N PRO A 433 -8.01 35.98 -28.92
CA PRO A 433 -8.69 35.92 -30.21
C PRO A 433 -7.65 36.24 -31.30
N ASN A 434 -7.69 35.45 -32.36
CA ASN A 434 -6.86 35.57 -33.55
C ASN A 434 -6.55 37.04 -33.91
N TYR A 435 -5.26 37.38 -33.95
CA TYR A 435 -4.75 38.50 -34.74
C TYR A 435 -4.06 37.94 -35.97
#